data_AF-A0A2D8AED1-F1
#
_entry.id   AF-A0A2D8AED1-F1
#
_cell.length_a   1.000
_cell.length_b   1.000
_cell.length_c   1.000
_cell.angle_alpha   90.00
_cell.angle_beta   90.00
_cell.angle_gamma   90.00
#
_symmetry.space_group_name_H-M   'P 1'
#
loop_
_entity.id
_entity.type
_entity.pdbx_description
1 polymer ?
#
loop_
_entity_poly.entity_id
_entity_poly.type
_entity_poly.pdbx_seq_one_letter_code
_entity_poly.pdbx_strand_id
1 'polypeptide(L)'
;MQDRLAAFFKRFADGERLSRDSFPPEGDLPTSSGGVSNGKFYAFKKIPLRAYGWHSKSKPDVFYISHYIYKDFDDLSAADIDRVGKNWKALEER
;
A
#
# COMPACT_ATOMS: atom_id res chain seq x y z
N MET A 1 -14.72 -19.03 14.14
CA MET A 1 -13.68 -18.01 14.30
C MET A 1 -13.67 -17.18 13.03
N GLN A 2 -14.28 -15.98 13.02
CA GLN A 2 -14.30 -15.14 11.83
C GLN A 2 -12.86 -14.71 11.49
N ASP A 3 -12.50 -14.83 10.22
CA ASP A 3 -11.18 -14.50 9.70
C ASP A 3 -10.94 -12.98 9.86
N ARG A 4 -10.15 -12.60 10.88
CA ARG A 4 -9.89 -11.21 11.25
C ARG A 4 -9.20 -10.41 10.14
N LEU A 5 -8.60 -11.10 9.16
CA LEU A 5 -7.99 -10.48 7.99
C LEU A 5 -9.05 -10.12 6.94
N ALA A 6 -9.98 -11.05 6.66
CA ALA A 6 -11.08 -10.81 5.71
C ALA A 6 -11.97 -9.65 6.17
N ALA A 7 -12.31 -9.59 7.47
CA ALA A 7 -13.09 -8.48 8.01
C ALA A 7 -12.37 -7.12 7.88
N PHE A 8 -11.04 -7.10 7.99
CA PHE A 8 -10.25 -5.89 7.84
C PHE A 8 -10.22 -5.39 6.39
N PHE A 9 -9.98 -6.29 5.43
CA PHE A 9 -10.06 -5.93 4.01
C PHE A 9 -11.47 -5.54 3.58
N LYS A 10 -12.50 -6.18 4.16
CA LYS A 10 -13.89 -5.80 3.91
C LYS A 10 -14.17 -4.37 4.36
N ARG A 11 -13.79 -4.00 5.58
CA ARG A 11 -13.93 -2.62 6.08
C ARG A 11 -13.20 -1.61 5.19
N PHE A 12 -12.02 -1.96 4.70
CA PHE A 12 -11.30 -1.12 3.75
C PHE A 12 -12.07 -0.96 2.42
N ALA A 13 -12.55 -2.07 1.86
CA ALA A 13 -13.31 -2.08 0.62
C ALA A 13 -14.64 -1.32 0.73
N ASP A 14 -15.28 -1.37 1.90
CA ASP A 14 -16.51 -0.66 2.23
C ASP A 14 -16.26 0.85 2.50
N GLY A 15 -15.01 1.32 2.39
CA GLY A 15 -14.63 2.73 2.59
C GLY A 15 -14.62 3.15 4.06
N GLU A 16 -14.67 2.21 4.99
CA GLU A 16 -14.61 2.52 6.41
C GLU A 16 -13.23 3.05 6.81
N ARG A 17 -13.23 3.97 7.77
CA ARG A 17 -12.01 4.51 8.33
C ARG A 17 -11.22 3.42 9.07
N LEU A 18 -10.05 3.08 8.54
CA LEU A 18 -9.07 2.26 9.25
C LEU A 18 -8.29 3.10 10.26
N SER A 19 -7.79 2.45 11.32
CA SER A 19 -6.92 3.14 12.27
C SER A 19 -5.60 3.51 11.59
N ARG A 20 -5.03 4.67 11.97
CA ARG A 20 -3.71 5.09 11.50
C ARG A 20 -2.62 4.06 11.81
N ASP A 21 -2.81 3.26 12.86
CA ASP A 21 -1.88 2.20 13.22
C ASP A 21 -1.96 0.99 12.28
N SER A 22 -3.13 0.72 11.72
CA SER A 22 -3.35 -0.42 10.80
C SER A 22 -3.14 -0.06 9.33
N PHE A 23 -3.25 1.23 8.97
CA PHE A 23 -3.10 1.71 7.60
C PHE A 23 -2.39 3.09 7.51
N PRO A 24 -1.14 3.22 7.97
CA PRO A 24 -0.39 4.45 7.82
C PRO A 24 0.20 4.60 6.40
N PRO A 25 0.47 5.85 5.96
CA PRO A 25 1.40 6.09 4.88
C PRO A 25 2.80 5.62 5.31
N GLU A 26 3.47 4.84 4.46
CA GLU A 26 4.75 4.21 4.79
C GLU A 26 5.92 4.81 4.00
N GLY A 27 5.67 5.43 2.85
CA GLY A 27 6.69 6.15 2.08
C GLY A 27 6.13 6.85 0.85
N ASP A 28 7.03 7.44 0.05
CA ASP A 28 6.67 8.19 -1.15
C ASP A 28 6.70 7.29 -2.41
N LEU A 29 5.78 7.55 -3.33
CA LEU A 29 5.78 6.93 -4.66
C LEU A 29 6.81 7.63 -5.57
N PRO A 30 7.28 6.97 -6.63
CA PRO A 30 8.21 7.58 -7.58
C PRO A 30 7.66 8.90 -8.12
N THR A 31 8.50 9.90 -8.28
CA THR A 31 8.13 11.17 -8.92
C THR A 31 7.98 11.00 -10.44
N SER A 32 7.06 11.76 -11.03
CA SER A 32 6.90 11.80 -12.49
C SER A 32 8.08 12.55 -13.13
N SER A 33 8.29 12.40 -14.45
CA SER A 33 9.39 13.02 -15.21
C SER A 33 9.44 14.57 -15.17
N GLY A 34 8.48 15.24 -14.53
CA GLY A 34 8.47 16.68 -14.25
C GLY A 34 8.68 17.05 -12.76
N GLY A 35 9.14 16.12 -11.92
CA GLY A 35 9.34 16.35 -10.47
C GLY A 35 8.05 16.40 -9.64
N VAL A 36 6.90 16.09 -10.26
CA VAL A 36 5.60 16.06 -9.57
C VAL A 36 5.50 14.80 -8.71
N SER A 37 5.20 14.98 -7.42
CA SER A 37 4.93 13.89 -6.48
C SER A 37 3.70 13.10 -6.92
N ASN A 38 3.82 11.78 -6.97
CA ASN A 38 2.70 10.88 -7.25
C ASN A 38 1.98 10.40 -5.98
N GLY A 39 2.27 11.04 -4.84
CA GLY A 39 1.65 10.72 -3.55
C GLY A 39 2.46 9.70 -2.75
N LYS A 40 1.77 9.02 -1.85
CA LYS A 40 2.36 8.08 -0.88
C LYS A 40 1.86 6.67 -1.13
N PHE A 41 2.68 5.70 -0.75
CA PHE A 41 2.21 4.33 -0.57
C PHE A 41 1.93 4.06 0.90
N TYR A 42 1.04 3.11 1.14
CA TYR A 42 0.48 2.78 2.44
C TYR A 42 0.80 1.34 2.80
N ALA A 43 0.80 1.05 4.10
CA ALA A 43 1.03 -0.27 4.64
C ALA A 43 -0.21 -0.77 5.39
N PHE A 44 -0.80 -1.88 4.96
CA PHE A 44 -1.76 -2.63 5.75
C PHE A 44 -1.03 -3.47 6.79
N LYS A 45 -1.13 -3.09 8.06
CA LYS A 45 -0.43 -3.75 9.17
C LYS A 45 -1.36 -4.75 9.86
N LYS A 46 -1.11 -6.05 9.64
CA LYS A 46 -1.79 -7.13 10.35
C LYS A 46 -0.79 -8.22 10.75
N ILE A 47 -0.10 -8.01 11.88
CA ILE A 47 0.99 -8.87 12.35
C ILE A 47 0.62 -10.36 12.22
N PRO A 48 1.48 -11.20 11.60
CA PRO A 48 2.78 -10.86 11.00
C PRO A 48 2.72 -10.41 9.52
N LEU A 49 1.55 -10.42 8.90
CA LEU A 49 1.37 -10.03 7.49
C LEU A 49 1.37 -8.50 7.33
N ARG A 50 2.08 -8.02 6.31
CA ARG A 50 1.95 -6.63 5.86
C ARG A 50 1.73 -6.59 4.35
N ALA A 51 0.84 -5.72 3.89
CA ALA A 51 0.65 -5.47 2.46
C ALA A 51 1.00 -4.03 2.16
N TYR A 52 1.74 -3.80 1.07
CA TYR A 52 2.05 -2.44 0.59
C TYR A 52 1.21 -2.11 -0.64
N GLY A 53 0.77 -0.87 -0.77
CA GLY A 53 -0.08 -0.47 -1.89
C GLY A 53 -0.29 1.03 -1.99
N TRP A 54 -1.05 1.46 -2.99
CA TRP A 54 -1.36 2.87 -3.23
C TRP A 54 -2.75 3.06 -3.80
N HIS A 55 -3.27 4.28 -3.63
CA HIS A 55 -4.45 4.73 -4.36
C HIS A 55 -4.07 5.12 -5.78
N SER A 56 -4.82 4.59 -6.75
CA SER A 56 -4.54 4.83 -8.15
C SER A 56 -4.71 6.31 -8.50
N LYS A 57 -3.80 6.82 -9.34
CA LYS A 57 -3.87 8.18 -9.84
C LYS A 57 -4.81 8.27 -11.04
N SER A 58 -4.80 7.23 -11.88
CA SER A 58 -5.58 7.15 -13.12
C SER A 58 -7.02 6.67 -12.90
N LYS A 59 -7.26 5.82 -11.90
CA LYS A 59 -8.58 5.22 -11.63
C LYS A 59 -9.10 5.63 -10.26
N PRO A 60 -10.10 6.52 -10.19
CA PRO A 60 -10.78 6.84 -8.94
C PRO A 60 -11.25 5.57 -8.22
N ASP A 61 -11.18 5.58 -6.90
CA ASP A 61 -11.63 4.49 -6.01
C ASP A 61 -10.89 3.14 -6.15
N VAL A 62 -9.84 3.08 -6.97
CA VAL A 62 -8.99 1.89 -7.07
C VAL A 62 -7.82 1.98 -6.11
N PHE A 63 -7.67 0.96 -5.27
CA PHE A 63 -6.47 0.75 -4.47
C PHE A 63 -5.71 -0.49 -4.98
N TYR A 64 -4.45 -0.31 -5.35
CA TYR A 64 -3.59 -1.42 -5.78
C TYR A 64 -2.78 -1.95 -4.61
N ILE A 65 -2.81 -3.27 -4.44
CA ILE A 65 -1.87 -3.98 -3.56
C ILE A 65 -0.68 -4.39 -4.40
N SER A 66 0.50 -3.87 -4.06
CA SER A 66 1.77 -4.18 -4.71
C SER A 66 2.21 -5.61 -4.42
N HIS A 67 2.30 -5.96 -3.13
CA HIS A 67 2.72 -7.27 -2.65
C HIS A 67 2.45 -7.41 -1.15
N TYR A 68 2.50 -8.65 -0.69
CA TYR A 68 2.46 -9.03 0.71
C TYR A 68 3.85 -9.44 1.19
N ILE A 69 4.16 -9.14 2.45
CA ILE A 69 5.35 -9.60 3.14
C ILE A 69 4.98 -10.24 4.47
N TYR A 70 5.80 -11.18 4.89
CA TYR A 70 5.86 -11.60 6.29
C TYR A 70 6.84 -10.66 7.00
N LYS A 71 6.37 -9.90 7.99
CA LYS A 71 7.21 -8.93 8.70
C LYS A 71 7.77 -9.56 9.97
N ASP A 72 8.99 -10.06 9.84
CA ASP A 72 9.87 -10.54 10.92
C ASP A 72 11.03 -9.59 11.19
N PHE A 73 10.96 -8.36 10.64
CA PHE A 73 11.95 -7.30 10.77
C PHE A 73 11.28 -5.97 11.14
N ASP A 74 12.00 -5.10 11.85
CA ASP A 74 11.43 -3.87 12.41
C ASP A 74 11.25 -2.76 11.37
N ASP A 75 12.25 -2.53 10.54
CA ASP A 75 12.29 -1.38 9.63
C ASP A 75 11.64 -1.65 8.27
N LEU A 76 11.41 -0.58 7.50
CA LEU A 76 11.01 -0.68 6.10
C LEU A 76 12.23 -1.01 5.24
N SER A 77 12.16 -2.07 4.43
CA SER A 77 13.28 -2.43 3.57
C SER A 77 13.33 -1.55 2.31
N ALA A 78 14.54 -1.17 1.88
CA ALA A 78 14.72 -0.46 0.61
C ALA A 78 14.22 -1.29 -0.59
N ALA A 79 14.32 -2.62 -0.50
CA ALA A 79 13.83 -3.53 -1.52
C ALA A 79 12.29 -3.45 -1.68
N ASP A 80 11.54 -3.29 -0.59
CA ASP A 80 10.09 -3.13 -0.65
C ASP A 80 9.72 -1.79 -1.28
N ILE A 81 10.44 -0.71 -0.94
CA ILE A 81 10.25 0.63 -1.55
C ILE A 81 10.47 0.53 -3.06
N ASP A 82 11.59 -0.04 -3.49
CA ASP A 82 11.91 -0.21 -4.90
C ASP A 82 10.86 -1.06 -5.63
N ARG A 83 10.37 -2.11 -4.98
CA ARG A 83 9.34 -2.99 -5.54
C ARG A 83 8.00 -2.28 -5.68
N VAL A 84 7.57 -1.51 -4.67
CA VAL A 84 6.38 -0.65 -4.77
C VAL A 84 6.53 0.32 -5.93
N GLY A 85 7.68 1.00 -6.03
CA GLY A 85 7.93 1.96 -7.12
C GLY A 85 7.90 1.34 -8.51
N LYS A 86 8.51 0.17 -8.69
CA LYS A 86 8.48 -0.56 -9.98
C LYS A 86 7.06 -0.98 -10.37
N ASN A 87 6.30 -1.53 -9.42
CA ASN A 87 4.92 -1.94 -9.66
C ASN A 87 4.01 -0.76 -9.95
N TRP A 88 4.21 0.36 -9.26
CA TRP A 88 3.50 1.60 -9.51
C TRP A 88 3.69 2.07 -10.95
N LYS A 89 4.94 2.17 -11.42
CA LYS A 89 5.24 2.58 -12.80
C LYS A 89 4.58 1.64 -13.81
N ALA A 90 4.69 0.33 -13.59
CA ALA A 90 4.13 -0.67 -14.49
C ALA A 90 2.59 -0.60 -14.62
N LEU A 91 1.88 -0.15 -13.58
CA LEU A 91 0.41 -0.09 -13.56
C LEU A 91 -0.16 1.29 -13.88
N GLU A 92 0.52 2.37 -13.53
CA GLU A 92 0.02 3.75 -13.66
C GLU A 92 0.60 4.52 -14.86
N GLU A 93 1.78 4.14 -15.36
CA GLU A 93 2.41 4.78 -16.54
C GLU A 93 2.13 4.01 -17.85
N ARG A 94 1.13 3.12 -17.83
CA ARG A 94 0.67 2.37 -19.01
C ARG A 94 -0.40 3.13 -19.77
#